data_AF-A0A2W0AXJ7-F1
#
_entry.id   AF-A0A2W0AXJ7-F1
#
_cell.length_a   1.000
_cell.length_b   1.000
_cell.length_c   1.000
_cell.angle_alpha   90.00
_cell.angle_beta   90.00
_cell.angle_gamma   90.00
#
_symmetry.space_group_name_H-M   'P 1'
#
loop_
_entity.id
_entity.type
_entity.pdbx_description
1 polymer ?
#
loop_
_entity_poly.entity_id
_entity_poly.type
_entity_poly.pdbx_seq_one_letter_code
_entity_poly.pdbx_strand_id
1 'polypeptide(L)'
;MLEESAAPAFIHEEHSSNAGKWVMVLLAVVFVAGTLYAVYDSRARLEKLEKANLTSATQVTELSKRVSEAEASSETLAHQLGMTKKELAQRTAQLLAEQRASERMVHQHTEQITQVSGEVAGVKSEMGGVKTDVASTRSDLEATKARLETVKGDMGVMSGLVATTRDDLEVLKHRGDRNYYEFTLDRGKRPTPVSTVSLQLKKTDAKRGKFTLNVMADDRTIEKKDRNVNEPIQFYTGRGRMLYELVVWTVDKNKITGYLSTPKGVPQPVQTGPGAQ
;
A
#
# COMPACT_ATOMS: atom_id res chain seq x y z
N MET A 1 91.44 126.44 98.24
CA MET A 1 92.83 125.96 98.07
C MET A 1 92.74 124.45 97.96
N LEU A 2 93.03 123.92 96.77
CA LEU A 2 94.29 123.20 96.46
C LEU A 2 94.23 121.79 97.09
N GLU A 3 94.46 120.68 96.41
CA GLU A 3 95.09 120.34 95.14
C GLU A 3 94.60 118.90 94.85
N GLU A 4 94.37 118.48 93.60
CA GLU A 4 95.40 117.95 92.68
C GLU A 4 96.10 116.70 93.28
N SER A 5 96.37 115.59 92.59
CA SER A 5 96.64 115.32 91.19
C SER A 5 96.68 113.77 91.07
N ALA A 6 96.02 113.17 90.08
CA ALA A 6 96.64 112.55 88.90
C ALA A 6 96.84 111.01 88.94
N ALA A 7 96.53 110.43 87.78
CA ALA A 7 96.74 109.05 87.30
C ALA A 7 98.25 108.77 87.01
N PRO A 8 98.75 107.62 86.47
CA PRO A 8 98.06 106.66 85.58
C PRO A 8 98.47 105.14 85.62
N ALA A 9 97.80 104.36 84.75
CA ALA A 9 98.34 103.32 83.85
C ALA A 9 98.60 101.85 84.28
N PHE A 10 97.74 100.96 83.72
CA PHE A 10 98.02 99.71 82.96
C PHE A 10 98.21 98.31 83.63
N ILE A 11 97.28 97.42 83.21
CA ILE A 11 97.31 95.93 83.01
C ILE A 11 96.95 94.99 84.18
N HIS A 12 95.84 94.25 83.92
CA HIS A 12 95.40 92.90 84.35
C HIS A 12 95.43 92.51 85.84
N GLU A 13 94.26 92.15 86.39
CA GLU A 13 93.91 90.76 86.77
C GLU A 13 92.47 90.64 87.27
N GLU A 14 91.94 89.42 87.18
CA GLU A 14 90.60 88.98 87.56
C GLU A 14 90.09 89.47 88.93
N HIS A 15 88.80 89.84 88.98
CA HIS A 15 87.98 89.45 90.11
C HIS A 15 86.53 89.10 89.71
N SER A 16 86.12 87.93 90.19
CA SER A 16 84.94 87.16 89.81
C SER A 16 83.63 87.74 90.32
N SER A 17 82.65 87.93 89.42
CA SER A 17 81.24 88.09 89.79
C SER A 17 80.55 86.73 89.89
N ASN A 18 80.15 86.33 91.10
CA ASN A 18 79.44 85.06 91.35
C ASN A 18 78.06 85.01 90.68
N ALA A 19 77.47 86.15 90.29
CA ALA A 19 76.17 86.22 89.63
C ALA A 19 76.19 85.58 88.23
N GLY A 20 77.26 85.80 87.45
CA GLY A 20 77.40 85.19 86.11
C GLY A 20 77.49 83.67 86.15
N LYS A 21 78.13 83.11 87.19
CA LYS A 21 78.23 81.66 87.40
C LYS A 21 76.86 81.03 87.67
N TRP A 22 76.02 81.65 88.49
CA TRP A 22 74.66 81.16 88.77
C TRP A 22 73.73 81.22 87.55
N VAL A 23 73.84 82.27 86.72
CA VAL A 23 73.09 82.35 85.45
C VAL A 23 73.50 81.23 84.49
N MET A 24 74.81 80.96 84.34
CA MET A 24 75.29 79.87 83.49
C MET A 24 74.84 78.49 83.99
N VAL A 25 74.78 78.28 85.31
CA VAL A 25 74.24 77.04 85.90
C VAL A 25 72.75 76.87 85.59
N LEU A 26 71.94 77.92 85.75
CA LEU A 26 70.52 77.85 85.39
C LEU A 26 70.31 77.56 83.90
N LEU A 27 71.10 78.20 83.04
CA LEU A 27 71.06 77.98 81.59
C LEU A 27 71.46 76.54 81.24
N ALA A 28 72.48 75.99 81.91
CA ALA A 28 72.88 74.60 81.75
C ALA A 28 71.78 73.62 82.22
N VAL A 29 71.11 73.91 83.34
CA VAL A 29 70.00 73.07 83.84
C VAL A 29 68.81 73.09 82.88
N VAL A 30 68.44 74.26 82.33
CA VAL A 30 67.37 74.38 81.32
C VAL A 30 67.74 73.65 80.03
N PHE A 31 69.00 73.75 79.59
CA PHE A 31 69.48 73.01 78.43
C PHE A 31 69.43 71.48 78.66
N VAL A 32 69.85 71.01 79.83
CA VAL A 32 69.77 69.58 80.21
C VAL A 32 68.31 69.12 80.29
N ALA A 33 67.41 69.91 80.88
CA ALA A 33 65.98 69.58 80.94
C ALA A 33 65.34 69.54 79.53
N GLY A 34 65.67 70.52 78.67
CA GLY A 34 65.19 70.58 77.29
C GLY A 34 65.70 69.42 76.43
N THR A 35 66.97 69.05 76.58
CA THR A 35 67.55 67.88 75.90
C THR A 35 66.94 66.57 76.40
N LEU A 36 66.72 66.40 77.70
CA LEU A 36 66.03 65.23 78.25
C LEU A 36 64.58 65.14 77.73
N TYR A 37 63.86 66.26 77.64
CA TYR A 37 62.52 66.29 77.05
C TYR A 37 62.54 65.97 75.56
N ALA A 38 63.48 66.52 74.79
CA ALA A 38 63.64 66.22 73.37
C ALA A 38 64.00 64.74 73.13
N VAL A 39 64.82 64.13 73.99
CA VAL A 39 65.14 62.70 73.94
C VAL A 39 63.91 61.85 74.30
N TYR A 40 63.11 62.26 75.29
CA TYR A 40 61.87 61.57 75.63
C TYR A 40 60.82 61.66 74.51
N ASP A 41 60.58 62.86 73.94
CA ASP A 41 59.64 63.05 72.83
C ASP A 41 60.09 62.33 71.56
N SER A 42 61.39 62.34 71.24
CA SER A 42 61.91 61.58 70.10
C SER A 42 61.75 60.07 70.31
N ARG A 43 62.00 59.54 71.52
CA ARG A 43 61.70 58.13 71.83
C ARG A 43 60.21 57.81 71.72
N ALA A 44 59.32 58.66 72.23
CA ALA A 44 57.88 58.46 72.13
C ALA A 44 57.38 58.51 70.66
N ARG A 45 57.97 59.36 69.82
CA ARG A 45 57.69 59.41 68.38
C ARG A 45 58.25 58.19 67.65
N LEU A 46 59.45 57.72 68.01
CA LEU A 46 60.04 56.50 67.46
C LEU A 46 59.17 55.27 67.76
N GLU A 47 58.69 55.11 69.00
CA GLU A 47 57.77 54.02 69.33
C GLU A 47 56.44 54.09 68.56
N LYS A 48 55.91 55.30 68.34
CA LYS A 48 54.70 55.49 67.52
C LYS A 48 54.95 55.17 66.05
N LEU A 49 56.09 55.58 65.51
CA LEU A 49 56.52 55.27 64.14
C LEU A 49 56.76 53.77 63.95
N GLU A 50 57.38 53.12 64.93
CA GLU A 50 57.60 51.67 64.93
C GLU A 50 56.26 50.91 64.97
N LYS A 51 55.34 51.31 65.85
CA LYS A 51 53.98 50.72 65.90
C LYS A 51 53.20 50.98 64.61
N ALA A 52 53.27 52.18 64.05
CA ALA A 52 52.63 52.51 62.78
C ALA A 52 53.22 51.70 61.63
N ASN A 53 54.54 51.51 61.60
CA ASN A 53 55.23 50.72 60.60
C ASN A 53 54.89 49.23 60.71
N LEU A 54 54.84 48.68 61.94
CA LEU A 54 54.39 47.30 62.19
C LEU A 54 52.93 47.12 61.76
N THR A 55 52.06 48.08 62.05
CA THR A 55 50.66 48.04 61.62
C THR A 55 50.55 48.09 60.10
N SER A 56 51.30 48.97 59.43
CA SER A 56 51.35 49.02 57.96
C SER A 56 51.90 47.72 57.37
N ALA A 57 52.95 47.14 57.95
CA ALA A 57 53.49 45.84 57.53
C ALA A 57 52.42 44.74 57.64
N THR A 58 51.66 44.68 58.75
CA THR A 58 50.56 43.71 58.88
C THR A 58 49.43 43.95 57.88
N GLN A 59 49.08 45.20 57.58
CA GLN A 59 48.06 45.52 56.57
C GLN A 59 48.51 45.11 55.17
N VAL A 60 49.79 45.30 54.82
CA VAL A 60 50.36 44.87 53.54
C VAL A 60 50.35 43.33 53.43
N THR A 61 50.70 42.61 54.50
CA THR A 61 50.62 41.15 54.53
C THR A 61 49.19 40.65 54.35
N GLU A 62 48.22 41.26 55.04
CA GLU A 62 46.80 40.93 54.90
C GLU A 62 46.26 41.26 53.50
N LEU A 63 46.63 42.41 52.92
CA LEU A 63 46.25 42.77 51.54
C LEU A 63 46.84 41.79 50.54
N SER A 64 48.12 41.44 50.69
CA SER A 64 48.80 40.47 49.82
C SER A 64 48.12 39.11 49.88
N LYS A 65 47.67 38.68 51.07
CA LYS A 65 46.88 37.46 51.24
C LYS A 65 45.54 37.53 50.51
N ARG A 66 44.78 38.63 50.68
CA ARG A 66 43.49 38.83 49.99
C ARG A 66 43.63 38.88 48.47
N VAL A 67 44.70 39.51 47.96
CA VAL A 67 44.99 39.55 46.52
C VAL A 67 45.29 38.15 45.99
N SER A 68 46.11 37.37 46.70
CA SER A 68 46.42 35.99 46.31
C SER A 68 45.17 35.08 46.34
N GLU A 69 44.32 35.21 47.35
CA GLU A 69 43.04 34.49 47.43
C GLU A 69 42.07 34.91 46.31
N ALA A 70 42.02 36.21 45.98
CA ALA A 70 41.21 36.72 44.88
C ALA A 70 41.72 36.22 43.51
N GLU A 71 43.04 36.20 43.27
CA GLU A 71 43.63 35.65 42.06
C GLU A 71 43.34 34.15 41.91
N ALA A 72 43.49 33.37 42.99
CA ALA A 72 43.15 31.94 42.98
C ALA A 72 41.65 31.71 42.70
N SER A 73 40.77 32.55 43.26
CA SER A 73 39.34 32.49 42.96
C SER A 73 39.02 32.85 41.50
N SER A 74 39.78 33.78 40.91
CA SER A 74 39.64 34.17 39.51
C SER A 74 40.13 33.07 38.57
N GLU A 75 41.25 32.43 38.88
CA GLU A 75 41.80 31.31 38.09
C GLU A 75 40.86 30.10 38.12
N THR A 76 40.33 29.75 39.30
CA THR A 76 39.35 28.65 39.42
C THR A 76 38.06 28.96 38.67
N LEU A 77 37.56 30.21 38.74
CA LEU A 77 36.40 30.64 37.96
C LEU A 77 36.67 30.61 36.45
N ALA A 78 37.84 31.06 36.00
CA ALA A 78 38.24 31.00 34.60
C ALA A 78 38.30 29.55 34.10
N HIS A 79 38.82 28.63 34.92
CA HIS A 79 38.86 27.20 34.61
C HIS A 79 37.45 26.61 34.53
N GLN A 80 36.58 26.92 35.49
CA GLN A 80 35.18 26.48 35.47
C GLN A 80 34.46 27.02 34.23
N LEU A 81 34.61 28.30 33.90
CA LEU A 81 34.02 28.91 32.71
C LEU A 81 34.54 28.26 31.42
N GLY A 82 35.83 27.92 31.36
CA GLY A 82 36.42 27.18 30.25
C GLY A 82 35.81 25.79 30.08
N MET A 83 35.67 25.05 31.18
CA MET A 83 35.02 23.74 31.22
C MET A 83 33.54 23.82 30.82
N THR A 84 32.79 24.80 31.35
CA THR A 84 31.39 25.03 31.00
C THR A 84 31.23 25.39 29.52
N LYS A 85 32.10 26.24 28.96
CA LYS A 85 32.09 26.54 27.51
C LYS A 85 32.36 25.29 26.68
N LYS A 86 33.31 24.45 27.09
CA LYS A 86 33.61 23.19 26.41
C LYS A 86 32.44 22.22 26.47
N GLU A 87 31.80 22.06 27.63
CA GLU A 87 30.63 21.20 27.79
C GLU A 87 29.45 21.72 26.95
N LEU A 88 29.19 23.03 26.97
CA LEU A 88 28.16 23.65 26.13
C LEU A 88 28.42 23.40 24.64
N ALA A 89 29.66 23.61 24.18
CA ALA A 89 30.02 23.35 22.79
C ALA A 89 29.83 21.88 22.42
N GLN A 90 30.22 20.96 23.30
CA GLN A 90 30.06 19.52 23.09
C GLN A 90 28.59 19.10 23.06
N ARG A 91 27.75 19.58 23.98
CA ARG A 91 26.31 19.33 23.96
C ARG A 91 25.63 19.93 22.74
N THR A 92 26.03 21.13 22.33
CA THR A 92 25.49 21.76 21.13
C THR A 92 25.84 20.95 19.88
N ALA A 93 27.08 20.46 19.78
CA ALA A 93 27.50 19.59 18.69
C ALA A 93 26.75 18.25 18.69
N GLN A 94 26.51 17.67 19.87
CA GLN A 94 25.75 16.43 20.03
C GLN A 94 24.29 16.60 19.62
N LEU A 95 23.61 17.66 20.09
CA LEU A 95 22.24 17.99 19.72
C LEU A 95 22.10 18.22 18.21
N LEU A 96 23.07 18.93 17.60
CA LEU A 96 23.06 19.16 16.16
C LEU A 96 23.24 17.85 15.35
N ALA A 97 24.07 16.94 15.85
CA ALA A 97 24.26 15.63 15.25
C ALA A 97 23.00 14.76 15.37
N GLU A 98 22.37 14.77 16.54
CA GLU A 98 21.11 14.07 16.81
C GLU A 98 19.95 14.63 15.96
N GLN A 99 19.84 15.96 15.85
CA GLN A 99 18.86 16.61 14.98
C GLN A 99 19.06 16.20 13.52
N ARG A 100 20.29 16.21 13.01
CA ARG A 100 20.59 15.76 11.63
C ARG A 100 20.29 14.27 11.42
N ALA A 101 20.57 13.42 12.42
CA ALA A 101 20.22 12.01 12.35
C ALA A 101 18.71 11.81 12.32
N SER A 102 17.96 12.54 13.16
CA SER A 102 16.50 12.54 13.17
C SER A 102 15.92 13.05 11.86
N GLU A 103 16.44 14.14 11.29
CA GLU A 103 16.02 14.67 9.99
C GLU A 103 16.23 13.63 8.87
N ARG A 104 17.38 12.95 8.85
CA ARG A 104 17.63 11.87 7.88
C ARG A 104 16.63 10.72 8.04
N MET A 105 16.35 10.31 9.27
CA MET A 105 15.34 9.27 9.55
C MET A 105 13.96 9.72 9.06
N VAL A 106 13.56 10.97 9.33
CA VAL A 106 12.29 11.52 8.85
C VAL A 106 12.23 11.57 7.32
N HIS A 107 13.30 11.98 6.65
CA HIS A 107 13.38 11.95 5.18
C HIS A 107 13.26 10.53 4.63
N GLN A 108 13.99 9.56 5.18
CA GLN A 108 13.90 8.16 4.77
C GLN A 108 12.49 7.59 5.00
N HIS A 109 11.87 7.88 6.14
CA HIS A 109 10.50 7.48 6.42
C HIS A 109 9.50 8.15 5.46
N THR A 110 9.70 9.41 5.10
CA THR A 110 8.84 10.13 4.15
C THR A 110 8.95 9.54 2.74
N GLU A 111 10.15 9.19 2.29
CA GLU A 111 10.38 8.51 1.01
C GLU A 111 9.72 7.13 0.99
N GLN A 112 9.90 6.32 2.04
CA GLN A 112 9.24 5.02 2.18
C GLN A 112 7.71 5.15 2.20
N ILE A 113 7.16 6.10 2.96
CA ILE A 113 5.71 6.35 3.00
C ILE A 113 5.19 6.76 1.62
N THR A 114 5.93 7.59 0.88
CA THR A 114 5.55 8.01 -0.47
C THR A 114 5.54 6.84 -1.44
N GLN A 115 6.58 5.99 -1.39
CA GLN A 115 6.65 4.77 -2.20
C GLN A 115 5.51 3.81 -1.86
N VAL A 116 5.31 3.49 -0.58
CA VAL A 116 4.23 2.62 -0.11
C VAL A 116 2.86 3.19 -0.47
N SER A 117 2.66 4.50 -0.36
CA SER A 117 1.41 5.14 -0.81
C SER A 117 1.19 4.99 -2.32
N GLY A 118 2.25 5.07 -3.13
CA GLY A 118 2.20 4.83 -4.56
C GLY A 118 1.84 3.37 -4.90
N GLU A 119 2.48 2.42 -4.23
CA GLU A 119 2.18 0.98 -4.36
C GLU A 119 0.73 0.67 -3.95
N VAL A 120 0.25 1.23 -2.84
CA VAL A 120 -1.15 1.07 -2.39
C VAL A 120 -2.14 1.66 -3.39
N ALA A 121 -1.83 2.81 -3.99
CA ALA A 121 -2.67 3.39 -5.05
C ALA A 121 -2.70 2.49 -6.31
N GLY A 122 -1.55 1.92 -6.68
CA GLY A 122 -1.45 0.92 -7.76
C GLY A 122 -2.31 -0.32 -7.49
N VAL A 123 -2.14 -0.95 -6.32
CA VAL A 123 -2.93 -2.12 -5.89
C VAL A 123 -4.42 -1.81 -5.84
N LYS A 124 -4.82 -0.61 -5.40
CA LYS A 124 -6.23 -0.19 -5.41
C LYS A 124 -6.81 -0.10 -6.82
N SER A 125 -6.01 0.39 -7.78
CA SER A 125 -6.40 0.43 -9.20
C SER A 125 -6.53 -0.97 -9.79
N GLU A 126 -5.53 -1.84 -9.55
CA GLU A 126 -5.57 -3.24 -9.99
C GLU A 126 -6.78 -4.00 -9.42
N MET A 127 -7.09 -3.79 -8.14
CA MET A 127 -8.27 -4.37 -7.50
C MET A 127 -9.58 -3.85 -8.13
N GLY A 128 -9.62 -2.60 -8.58
CA GLY A 128 -10.74 -2.06 -9.35
C GLY A 128 -10.92 -2.74 -10.72
N GLY A 129 -9.80 -3.02 -11.40
CA GLY A 129 -9.77 -3.81 -12.63
C GLY A 129 -10.29 -5.23 -12.41
N VAL A 130 -9.73 -5.96 -11.44
CA VAL A 130 -10.16 -7.33 -11.10
C VAL A 130 -11.64 -7.39 -10.74
N LYS A 131 -12.17 -6.41 -9.99
CA LYS A 131 -13.62 -6.37 -9.68
C LYS A 131 -14.47 -6.25 -10.94
N THR A 132 -14.00 -5.51 -11.94
CA THR A 132 -14.66 -5.35 -13.24
C THR A 132 -14.60 -6.65 -14.04
N ASP A 133 -13.43 -7.29 -14.09
CA ASP A 133 -13.24 -8.57 -14.79
C ASP A 133 -14.10 -9.68 -14.18
N VAL A 134 -14.21 -9.73 -12.84
CA VAL A 134 -15.10 -10.67 -12.14
C VAL A 134 -16.56 -10.40 -12.46
N ALA A 135 -16.98 -9.13 -12.55
CA ALA A 135 -18.35 -8.78 -12.95
C ALA A 135 -18.63 -9.19 -14.41
N SER A 136 -17.68 -8.97 -15.32
CA SER A 136 -17.78 -9.41 -16.72
C SER A 136 -17.88 -10.93 -16.80
N THR A 137 -17.00 -11.65 -16.12
CA THR A 137 -16.99 -13.13 -16.09
C THR A 137 -18.30 -13.68 -15.56
N ARG A 138 -18.88 -13.06 -14.53
CA ARG A 138 -20.20 -13.46 -14.01
C ARG A 138 -21.31 -13.24 -15.04
N SER A 139 -21.28 -12.12 -15.75
CA SER A 139 -22.24 -11.83 -16.83
C SER A 139 -22.11 -12.84 -17.97
N ASP A 140 -20.88 -13.16 -18.39
CA ASP A 140 -20.60 -14.13 -19.45
C ASP A 140 -21.04 -15.54 -19.05
N LEU A 141 -20.88 -15.91 -17.77
CA LEU A 141 -21.33 -17.19 -17.23
C LEU A 141 -22.85 -17.30 -17.25
N GLU A 142 -23.58 -16.26 -16.84
CA GLU A 142 -25.05 -16.23 -16.92
C GLU A 142 -25.55 -16.29 -18.37
N ALA A 143 -24.90 -15.55 -19.28
CA ALA A 143 -25.22 -15.62 -20.71
C ALA A 143 -24.97 -17.02 -21.29
N THR A 144 -23.89 -17.68 -20.88
CA THR A 144 -23.56 -19.05 -21.29
C THR A 144 -24.58 -20.05 -20.75
N LYS A 145 -24.98 -19.90 -19.48
CA LYS A 145 -26.01 -20.73 -18.85
C LYS A 145 -27.35 -20.59 -19.57
N ALA A 146 -27.76 -19.37 -19.91
CA ALA A 146 -28.98 -19.12 -20.67
C ALA A 146 -28.93 -19.79 -22.06
N ARG A 147 -27.80 -19.66 -22.78
CA ARG A 147 -27.61 -20.36 -24.07
C ARG A 147 -27.70 -21.87 -23.93
N LEU A 148 -27.12 -22.44 -22.87
CA LEU A 148 -27.16 -23.88 -22.62
C LEU A 148 -28.57 -24.38 -22.34
N GLU A 149 -29.37 -23.63 -21.57
CA GLU A 149 -30.78 -23.97 -21.33
C GLU A 149 -31.61 -23.88 -22.62
N THR A 150 -31.38 -22.88 -23.48
CA THR A 150 -32.03 -22.81 -24.80
C THR A 150 -31.68 -24.01 -25.66
N VAL A 151 -30.39 -24.35 -25.78
CA VAL A 151 -29.94 -25.51 -26.58
C VAL A 151 -30.53 -26.81 -26.03
N LYS A 152 -30.60 -26.95 -24.71
CA LYS A 152 -31.24 -28.11 -24.06
C LYS A 152 -32.74 -28.20 -24.37
N GLY A 153 -33.44 -27.06 -24.36
CA GLY A 153 -34.85 -26.96 -24.77
C GLY A 153 -35.06 -27.36 -26.24
N ASP A 154 -34.27 -26.79 -27.14
CA ASP A 154 -34.35 -27.05 -28.59
C ASP A 154 -34.05 -28.52 -28.92
N MET A 155 -33.07 -29.14 -28.24
CA MET A 155 -32.81 -30.58 -28.35
C MET A 155 -33.98 -31.43 -27.86
N GLY A 156 -34.68 -31.00 -26.79
CA GLY A 156 -35.90 -31.65 -26.33
C GLY A 156 -37.04 -31.60 -27.36
N VAL A 157 -37.18 -30.47 -28.06
CA VAL A 157 -38.17 -30.31 -29.15
C VAL A 157 -37.78 -31.13 -30.37
N MET A 158 -36.51 -31.11 -30.80
CA MET A 158 -36.03 -31.92 -31.92
C MET A 158 -36.22 -33.42 -31.68
N SER A 159 -35.95 -33.90 -30.47
CA SER A 159 -36.20 -35.32 -30.11
C SER A 159 -37.69 -35.68 -30.22
N GLY A 160 -38.60 -34.72 -30.06
CA GLY A 160 -40.04 -34.92 -30.19
C GLY A 160 -40.60 -34.76 -31.60
N LEU A 161 -39.78 -34.44 -32.62
CA LEU A 161 -40.21 -34.25 -34.02
C LEU A 161 -39.87 -35.45 -34.92
N VAL A 162 -39.07 -36.41 -34.45
CA VAL A 162 -38.75 -37.65 -35.18
C VAL A 162 -39.13 -38.83 -34.30
N ALA A 163 -40.20 -39.53 -34.64
CA ALA A 163 -40.56 -40.78 -33.95
C ALA A 163 -39.58 -41.89 -34.32
N THR A 164 -38.89 -42.44 -33.30
CA THR A 164 -37.97 -43.58 -33.44
C THR A 164 -38.60 -44.88 -32.97
N THR A 165 -39.70 -44.79 -32.21
CA THR A 165 -40.51 -45.93 -31.75
C THR A 165 -41.99 -45.75 -32.13
N ARG A 166 -42.79 -46.81 -31.95
CA ARG A 166 -44.23 -46.77 -32.22
C ARG A 166 -44.96 -45.81 -31.25
N ASP A 167 -44.57 -45.80 -29.98
CA ASP A 167 -45.15 -44.92 -28.95
C ASP A 167 -44.88 -43.45 -29.28
N ASP A 168 -43.67 -43.13 -29.77
CA ASP A 168 -43.33 -41.78 -30.23
C ASP A 168 -44.23 -41.32 -31.40
N LEU A 169 -44.59 -42.25 -32.29
CA LEU A 169 -45.48 -41.96 -33.41
C LEU A 169 -46.91 -41.69 -32.93
N GLU A 170 -47.37 -42.40 -31.91
CA GLU A 170 -48.67 -42.13 -31.29
C GLU A 170 -48.70 -40.73 -30.67
N VAL A 171 -47.62 -40.30 -30.00
CA VAL A 171 -47.49 -38.92 -29.51
C VAL A 171 -47.53 -37.91 -30.66
N LEU A 172 -46.82 -38.15 -31.76
CA LEU A 172 -46.85 -37.29 -32.94
C LEU A 172 -48.24 -37.20 -33.60
N LYS A 173 -48.98 -38.32 -33.68
CA LYS A 173 -50.37 -38.34 -34.16
C LYS A 173 -51.29 -37.46 -33.30
N HIS A 174 -51.09 -37.46 -31.98
CA HIS A 174 -51.88 -36.63 -31.04
C HIS A 174 -51.51 -35.15 -31.05
N ARG A 175 -50.26 -34.79 -31.41
CA ARG A 175 -49.83 -33.39 -31.56
C ARG A 175 -50.52 -32.65 -32.72
N GLY A 176 -51.07 -33.39 -33.69
CA GLY A 176 -52.10 -32.86 -34.59
C GLY A 176 -51.62 -31.98 -35.76
N ASP A 177 -50.33 -31.87 -36.06
CA ASP A 177 -49.87 -31.03 -37.18
C ASP A 177 -49.84 -31.75 -38.54
N ARG A 178 -49.75 -33.09 -38.55
CA ARG A 178 -49.57 -33.92 -39.77
C ARG A 178 -50.32 -35.25 -39.68
N ASN A 179 -50.62 -35.87 -40.82
CA ASN A 179 -51.20 -37.22 -40.89
C ASN A 179 -50.09 -38.25 -41.03
N TYR A 180 -50.07 -39.27 -40.16
CA TYR A 180 -49.04 -40.30 -40.13
C TYR A 180 -49.59 -41.65 -40.56
N TYR A 181 -49.03 -42.23 -41.62
CA TYR A 181 -49.40 -43.54 -42.18
C TYR A 181 -48.27 -44.54 -41.97
N GLU A 182 -48.50 -45.55 -41.13
CA GLU A 182 -47.55 -46.64 -40.94
C GLU A 182 -47.51 -47.55 -42.17
N PHE A 183 -46.33 -48.06 -42.49
CA PHE A 183 -46.14 -49.02 -43.55
C PHE A 183 -45.13 -50.10 -43.19
N THR A 184 -45.25 -51.22 -43.88
CA THR A 184 -44.29 -52.31 -43.88
C THR A 184 -44.01 -52.68 -45.33
N LEU A 185 -42.73 -52.72 -45.72
CA LEU A 185 -42.32 -53.04 -47.09
C LEU A 185 -41.36 -54.22 -47.10
N ASP A 186 -41.64 -55.18 -47.97
CA ASP A 186 -40.77 -56.34 -48.22
C ASP A 186 -39.99 -56.19 -49.52
N ARG A 187 -38.72 -56.61 -49.50
CA ARG A 187 -37.78 -56.46 -50.61
C ARG A 187 -38.19 -57.35 -51.78
N GLY A 188 -38.29 -56.76 -52.96
CA GLY A 188 -38.68 -57.48 -54.19
C GLY A 188 -40.19 -57.64 -54.40
N LYS A 189 -41.03 -57.06 -53.53
CA LYS A 189 -42.48 -56.98 -53.76
C LYS A 189 -42.84 -55.82 -54.70
N ARG A 190 -44.10 -55.84 -55.18
CA ARG A 190 -44.67 -54.74 -55.96
C ARG A 190 -44.73 -53.46 -55.11
N PRO A 191 -44.72 -52.27 -55.74
CA PRO A 191 -44.92 -51.01 -55.02
C PRO A 191 -46.18 -51.06 -54.16
N THR A 192 -46.05 -50.71 -52.88
CA THR A 192 -47.16 -50.69 -51.92
C THR A 192 -47.69 -49.26 -51.81
N PRO A 193 -48.98 -49.02 -52.06
CA PRO A 193 -49.57 -47.69 -51.92
C PRO A 193 -49.66 -47.32 -50.43
N VAL A 194 -49.17 -46.12 -50.10
CA VAL A 194 -49.24 -45.52 -48.76
C VAL A 194 -49.70 -44.08 -48.94
N SER A 195 -50.96 -43.79 -48.61
CA SER A 195 -51.62 -42.52 -48.94
C SER A 195 -51.65 -42.30 -50.48
N THR A 196 -51.20 -41.14 -50.97
CA THR A 196 -51.23 -40.76 -52.39
C THR A 196 -49.96 -41.18 -53.16
N VAL A 197 -49.03 -41.90 -52.52
CA VAL A 197 -47.77 -42.33 -53.13
C VAL A 197 -47.60 -43.83 -53.01
N SER A 198 -46.79 -44.43 -53.88
CA SER A 198 -46.40 -45.84 -53.77
C SER A 198 -44.94 -45.97 -53.39
N LEU A 199 -44.66 -46.84 -52.43
CA LEU A 199 -43.32 -47.08 -51.91
C LEU A 199 -42.87 -48.49 -52.29
N GLN A 200 -41.62 -48.63 -52.75
CA GLN A 200 -41.03 -49.93 -53.07
C GLN A 200 -39.63 -50.06 -52.46
N LEU A 201 -39.41 -51.13 -51.70
CA LEU A 201 -38.09 -51.45 -51.16
C LEU A 201 -37.19 -52.08 -52.23
N LYS A 202 -36.04 -51.46 -52.52
CA LYS A 202 -35.04 -51.96 -53.48
C LYS A 202 -33.90 -52.71 -52.81
N LYS A 203 -33.31 -52.11 -51.78
CA LYS A 203 -32.12 -52.65 -51.11
C LYS A 203 -32.18 -52.40 -49.61
N THR A 204 -31.60 -53.32 -48.85
CA THR A 204 -31.45 -53.28 -47.40
C THR A 204 -30.04 -53.72 -47.02
N ASP A 205 -29.45 -53.05 -46.04
CA ASP A 205 -28.23 -53.44 -45.35
C ASP A 205 -28.50 -53.30 -43.84
N ALA A 206 -29.05 -54.36 -43.25
CA ALA A 206 -29.42 -54.39 -41.83
C ALA A 206 -28.23 -54.16 -40.90
N LYS A 207 -27.01 -54.61 -41.29
CA LYS A 207 -25.81 -54.44 -40.45
C LYS A 207 -25.36 -52.98 -40.37
N ARG A 208 -25.58 -52.21 -41.44
CA ARG A 208 -25.24 -50.78 -41.50
C ARG A 208 -26.45 -49.86 -41.28
N GLY A 209 -27.64 -50.42 -41.04
CA GLY A 209 -28.88 -49.66 -40.89
C GLY A 209 -29.25 -48.85 -42.13
N LYS A 210 -28.86 -49.31 -43.33
CA LYS A 210 -29.08 -48.59 -44.60
C LYS A 210 -30.14 -49.23 -45.46
N PHE A 211 -30.87 -48.42 -46.24
CA PHE A 211 -31.84 -48.90 -47.20
C PHE A 211 -31.90 -48.01 -48.45
N THR A 212 -32.41 -48.59 -49.54
CA THR A 212 -32.77 -47.86 -50.75
C THR A 212 -34.22 -48.14 -51.07
N LEU A 213 -35.02 -47.08 -51.24
CA LEU A 213 -36.41 -47.18 -51.67
C LEU A 213 -36.66 -46.40 -52.96
N ASN A 214 -37.70 -46.80 -53.69
CA ASN A 214 -38.33 -45.99 -54.71
C ASN A 214 -39.61 -45.38 -54.14
N VAL A 215 -39.72 -44.07 -54.28
CA VAL A 215 -40.95 -43.31 -54.02
C VAL A 215 -41.57 -43.01 -55.38
N MET A 216 -42.79 -43.47 -55.62
CA MET A 216 -43.51 -43.29 -56.87
C MET A 216 -44.68 -42.35 -56.61
N ALA A 217 -44.67 -41.19 -57.28
CA ALA A 217 -45.62 -40.12 -57.09
C ALA A 217 -45.73 -39.25 -58.35
N ASP A 218 -46.94 -38.81 -58.72
CA ASP A 218 -47.20 -37.92 -59.87
C ASP A 218 -46.48 -38.35 -61.16
N ASP A 219 -46.63 -39.62 -61.53
CA ASP A 219 -45.98 -40.27 -62.69
C ASP A 219 -44.45 -40.25 -62.68
N ARG A 220 -43.82 -39.90 -61.55
CA ARG A 220 -42.37 -39.90 -61.36
C ARG A 220 -41.96 -40.95 -60.34
N THR A 221 -40.80 -41.57 -60.59
CA THR A 221 -40.15 -42.47 -59.62
C THR A 221 -38.87 -41.81 -59.11
N ILE A 222 -38.80 -41.59 -57.81
CA ILE A 222 -37.66 -41.00 -57.11
C ILE A 222 -36.98 -42.10 -56.31
N GLU A 223 -35.73 -42.42 -56.67
CA GLU A 223 -34.91 -43.33 -55.88
C GLU A 223 -34.29 -42.58 -54.69
N LYS A 224 -34.51 -43.07 -53.48
CA LYS A 224 -33.86 -42.63 -52.25
C LYS A 224 -32.82 -43.67 -51.86
N LYS A 225 -31.62 -43.52 -52.44
CA LYS A 225 -30.50 -44.44 -52.30
C LYS A 225 -29.71 -44.28 -51.00
N ASP A 226 -29.30 -45.41 -50.43
CA ASP A 226 -28.36 -45.55 -49.29
C ASP A 226 -28.69 -44.62 -48.09
N ARG A 227 -29.96 -44.56 -47.71
CA ARG A 227 -30.47 -43.76 -46.59
C ARG A 227 -30.35 -44.52 -45.27
N ASN A 228 -30.16 -43.78 -44.17
CA ASN A 228 -30.04 -44.36 -42.84
C ASN A 228 -31.41 -44.49 -42.15
N VAL A 229 -31.51 -45.44 -41.24
CA VAL A 229 -32.63 -45.59 -40.29
C VAL A 229 -32.76 -44.35 -39.39
N ASN A 230 -33.99 -44.05 -38.94
CA ASN A 230 -34.35 -42.92 -38.07
C ASN A 230 -34.03 -41.52 -38.64
N GLU A 231 -33.79 -41.40 -39.94
CA GLU A 231 -33.62 -40.11 -40.61
C GLU A 231 -34.88 -39.75 -41.42
N PRO A 232 -35.41 -38.51 -41.27
CA PRO A 232 -36.53 -38.04 -42.07
C PRO A 232 -36.12 -37.77 -43.52
N ILE A 233 -36.77 -38.48 -44.44
CA ILE A 233 -36.57 -38.34 -45.88
C ILE A 233 -37.69 -37.47 -46.45
N GLN A 234 -37.33 -36.24 -46.79
CA GLN A 234 -38.25 -35.27 -47.38
C GLN A 234 -38.36 -35.41 -48.91
N PHE A 235 -39.58 -35.28 -49.43
CA PHE A 235 -39.86 -35.17 -50.85
C PHE A 235 -41.17 -34.42 -51.10
N TYR A 236 -41.31 -33.82 -52.28
CA TYR A 236 -42.49 -33.06 -52.67
C TYR A 236 -43.33 -33.82 -53.69
N THR A 237 -44.65 -33.79 -53.55
CA THR A 237 -45.61 -34.46 -54.43
C THR A 237 -46.95 -33.70 -54.49
N GLY A 238 -47.77 -34.01 -55.48
CA GLY A 238 -49.07 -33.43 -55.78
C GLY A 238 -48.96 -32.10 -56.53
N ARG A 239 -50.10 -31.66 -57.10
CA ARG A 239 -50.21 -30.35 -57.77
C ARG A 239 -49.84 -29.16 -56.86
N GLY A 240 -50.05 -29.31 -55.56
CA GLY A 240 -49.72 -28.29 -54.56
C GLY A 240 -48.28 -28.33 -54.02
N ARG A 241 -47.42 -29.22 -54.53
CA ARG A 241 -46.04 -29.44 -54.01
C ARG A 241 -46.02 -29.56 -52.49
N MET A 242 -46.79 -30.50 -51.96
CA MET A 242 -46.87 -30.74 -50.52
C MET A 242 -45.63 -31.48 -50.03
N LEU A 243 -45.09 -31.08 -48.87
CA LEU A 243 -43.90 -31.68 -48.27
C LEU A 243 -44.28 -32.99 -47.56
N TYR A 244 -43.86 -34.13 -48.11
CA TYR A 244 -44.00 -35.44 -47.47
C TYR A 244 -42.69 -35.83 -46.79
N GLU A 245 -42.81 -36.48 -45.65
CA GLU A 245 -41.68 -36.97 -44.86
C GLU A 245 -41.83 -38.46 -44.65
N LEU A 246 -40.80 -39.23 -44.99
CA LEU A 246 -40.75 -40.65 -44.77
C LEU A 246 -39.66 -40.97 -43.76
N VAL A 247 -40.01 -41.70 -42.71
CA VAL A 247 -39.05 -42.17 -41.70
C VAL A 247 -39.15 -43.68 -41.63
N VAL A 248 -38.01 -44.35 -41.70
CA VAL A 248 -37.89 -45.78 -41.49
C VAL A 248 -37.21 -45.99 -40.15
N TRP A 249 -37.87 -46.68 -39.22
CA TRP A 249 -37.33 -46.89 -37.87
C TRP A 249 -36.72 -48.29 -37.67
N THR A 250 -37.04 -49.26 -38.54
CA THR A 250 -36.46 -50.62 -38.47
C THR A 250 -36.10 -51.10 -39.86
N VAL A 251 -34.89 -51.64 -39.98
CA VAL A 251 -34.35 -52.21 -41.21
C VAL A 251 -33.87 -53.63 -40.94
N ASP A 252 -34.59 -54.61 -41.48
CA ASP A 252 -34.23 -56.02 -41.45
C ASP A 252 -33.58 -56.46 -42.78
N LYS A 253 -33.15 -57.73 -42.85
CA LYS A 253 -32.51 -58.31 -44.03
C LYS A 253 -33.34 -58.14 -45.31
N ASN A 254 -34.67 -58.27 -45.23
CA ASN A 254 -35.58 -58.20 -46.38
C ASN A 254 -36.83 -57.33 -46.15
N LYS A 255 -36.91 -56.62 -45.02
CA LYS A 255 -38.12 -55.92 -44.58
C LYS A 255 -37.73 -54.57 -43.99
N ILE A 256 -38.54 -53.55 -44.20
CA ILE A 256 -38.44 -52.29 -43.46
C ILE A 256 -39.81 -51.90 -42.91
N THR A 257 -39.81 -51.22 -41.77
CA THR A 257 -41.01 -50.61 -41.19
C THR A 257 -40.76 -49.14 -40.90
N GLY A 258 -41.79 -48.34 -41.07
CA GLY A 258 -41.71 -46.91 -40.90
C GLY A 258 -43.05 -46.24 -41.08
N TYR A 259 -43.03 -44.93 -41.25
CA TYR A 259 -44.22 -44.13 -41.51
C TYR A 259 -43.97 -43.06 -42.55
N LEU A 260 -45.07 -42.67 -43.19
CA LEU A 260 -45.16 -41.52 -44.08
C LEU A 260 -45.99 -40.43 -43.39
N SER A 261 -45.41 -39.25 -43.26
CA SER A 261 -46.04 -38.06 -42.70
C SER A 261 -46.43 -37.10 -43.82
N THR A 262 -47.74 -36.84 -43.96
CA THR A 262 -48.30 -35.92 -44.95
C THR A 262 -48.91 -34.70 -44.29
N PRO A 263 -48.94 -33.52 -44.95
CA PRO A 263 -49.68 -32.36 -44.47
C PRO A 263 -51.18 -32.64 -44.32
N LYS A 264 -51.86 -31.88 -43.47
CA LYS A 264 -53.32 -31.90 -43.38
C LYS A 264 -53.94 -31.33 -44.66
N GLY A 265 -55.00 -31.96 -45.17
CA GLY A 265 -55.69 -31.58 -46.41
C GLY A 265 -55.42 -32.47 -47.63
N VAL A 266 -54.57 -33.49 -47.50
CA VAL A 266 -54.37 -34.52 -48.54
C VAL A 266 -55.57 -35.49 -48.53
N PRO A 267 -56.12 -35.89 -49.69
CA PRO A 267 -57.13 -36.94 -49.77
C PRO A 267 -56.65 -38.22 -49.09
N GLN A 268 -57.45 -38.77 -48.17
CA GLN A 268 -57.10 -40.00 -47.46
C GLN A 268 -57.17 -41.21 -48.42
N PRO A 269 -56.27 -42.20 -48.27
CA PRO A 269 -56.35 -43.43 -49.06
C PRO A 269 -57.66 -44.17 -48.77
N VAL A 270 -58.34 -44.60 -49.84
CA VAL A 270 -59.49 -45.50 -49.73
C VAL A 270 -58.96 -46.87 -49.28
N GLN A 271 -59.32 -47.31 -48.08
CA GLN A 271 -59.06 -48.69 -47.67
C GLN A 271 -59.92 -49.62 -48.54
N THR A 272 -59.34 -50.27 -49.54
CA THR A 272 -59.98 -51.44 -50.15
C THR A 272 -59.84 -52.61 -49.18
N GLY A 273 -60.90 -52.90 -48.43
CA GLY A 273 -60.99 -54.11 -47.62
C GLY A 273 -60.85 -55.37 -48.49
N PRO A 274 -60.34 -56.48 -47.94
CA PRO A 274 -60.22 -57.73 -48.68
C PRO A 274 -61.61 -58.21 -49.11
N GLY A 275 -61.74 -58.51 -50.41
CA GLY A 275 -63.00 -58.92 -51.03
C GLY A 275 -63.61 -60.15 -50.36
N ALA A 276 -64.93 -60.10 -50.17
CA ALA A 276 -65.76 -61.27 -49.98
C ALA A 276 -66.15 -61.82 -51.36
N GLN A 277 -65.76 -63.08 -51.59
CA GLN A 277 -66.24 -64.05 -52.60
C GLN A 277 -66.17 -63.66 -54.08
#